data_AF-A0A7T0LYL8-F1
#
_entry.id   AF-A0A7T0LYL8-F1
#
_cell.length_a   1.000
_cell.length_b   1.000
_cell.length_c   1.000
_cell.angle_alpha   90.00
_cell.angle_beta   90.00
_cell.angle_gamma   90.00
#
_symmetry.space_group_name_H-M   'P 1'
#
loop_
_entity.id
_entity.type
_entity.pdbx_description
1 polymer ?
#
loop_
_entity_poly.entity_id
_entity_poly.type
_entity_poly.pdbx_seq_one_letter_code
_entity_poly.pdbx_strand_id
1 'polypeptide(L)'
;WRSPGLVRLALCLAGLALSLYALHVKAARARDENYRALCDVGTAISCSRVFSSRWGRGFGLVEHMLGADSVLNQSNSIFGCLFYTLQLLL
;
A
#
# COMPACT_ATOMS: atom_id res chain seq x y z
N TRP A 1 -26.69 -12.28 -1.44
CA TRP A 1 -25.46 -12.02 -0.68
C TRP A 1 -25.20 -13.22 0.21
N ARG A 2 -24.11 -13.95 -0.02
CA ARG A 2 -23.65 -15.06 0.83
C ARG A 2 -22.41 -14.60 1.59
N SER A 3 -22.13 -15.21 2.74
CA SER A 3 -20.91 -14.89 3.47
C SER A 3 -19.68 -15.19 2.60
N PRO A 4 -18.64 -14.33 2.62
CA PRO A 4 -17.45 -14.49 1.77
C PRO A 4 -16.63 -15.75 2.10
N GLY A 5 -16.96 -16.46 3.18
CA GLY A 5 -16.17 -17.57 3.71
C GLY A 5 -15.03 -17.09 4.60
N LEU A 6 -14.69 -17.87 5.63
CA LEU A 6 -13.69 -17.48 6.63
C LEU A 6 -12.31 -17.23 6.02
N VAL A 7 -11.91 -18.04 5.05
CA VAL A 7 -10.60 -17.92 4.37
C VAL A 7 -10.49 -16.59 3.64
N ARG A 8 -11.50 -16.25 2.83
CA ARG A 8 -11.53 -15.00 2.08
C ARG A 8 -11.57 -13.78 2.99
N LEU A 9 -12.39 -13.84 4.04
CA LEU A 9 -12.48 -12.79 5.05
C LEU A 9 -11.11 -12.55 5.70
N ALA A 10 -10.45 -13.60 6.18
CA ALA A 10 -9.14 -13.49 6.82
C ALA A 10 -8.07 -12.91 5.88
N LEU A 11 -7.98 -13.41 4.65
CA LEU A 11 -7.03 -12.93 3.65
C LEU A 11 -7.26 -11.47 3.28
N CYS A 12 -8.52 -11.07 3.05
CA CYS A 12 -8.85 -9.69 2.68
C CYS A 12 -8.61 -8.71 3.85
N LEU A 13 -8.96 -9.10 5.08
CA LEU A 13 -8.70 -8.26 6.25
C LEU A 13 -7.21 -8.09 6.51
N ALA A 14 -6.41 -9.17 6.41
CA ALA A 14 -4.96 -9.08 6.53
C ALA A 14 -4.36 -8.18 5.43
N GLY A 15 -4.79 -8.37 4.18
CA GLY A 15 -4.35 -7.56 3.05
C GLY A 15 -4.71 -6.07 3.19
N LEU A 16 -5.93 -5.78 3.65
CA LEU A 16 -6.40 -4.42 3.90
C LEU A 16 -5.62 -3.77 5.04
N ALA A 17 -5.40 -4.48 6.15
CA ALA A 17 -4.62 -3.99 7.28
C ALA A 17 -3.18 -3.65 6.88
N LEU A 18 -2.52 -4.54 6.11
CA LEU A 18 -1.17 -4.30 5.59
C LEU A 18 -1.13 -3.13 4.60
N SER A 19 -2.16 -2.97 3.77
CA SER A 19 -2.26 -1.85 2.82
C SER A 19 -2.42 -0.51 3.53
N LEU A 20 -3.30 -0.44 4.54
CA LEU A 20 -3.46 0.74 5.40
C LEU A 20 -2.17 1.05 6.16
N TYR A 21 -1.49 0.03 6.67
CA TYR A 21 -0.22 0.20 7.35
C TYR A 21 0.87 0.72 6.42
N ALA A 22 0.98 0.21 5.18
CA ALA A 22 1.91 0.73 4.18
C ALA A 22 1.62 2.21 3.84
N LEU A 23 0.34 2.59 3.74
CA LEU A 23 -0.05 3.98 3.54
C LEU A 23 0.35 4.87 4.73
N HIS A 24 0.15 4.38 5.96
CA HIS A 24 0.58 5.07 7.18
C HIS A 24 2.10 5.25 7.22
N VAL A 25 2.87 4.19 6.98
CA VAL A 25 4.35 4.24 6.96
C VAL A 25 4.84 5.25 5.93
N LYS A 26 4.27 5.24 4.72
CA LYS A 26 4.62 6.20 3.67
C LYS A 26 4.36 7.65 4.11
N ALA A 27 3.21 7.91 4.72
CA ALA A 27 2.84 9.24 5.19
C ALA A 27 3.68 9.70 6.41
N ALA A 28 4.02 8.78 7.31
CA ALA A 28 4.87 9.05 8.46
C ALA A 28 6.31 9.34 8.01
N ARG A 29 6.87 8.50 7.13
CA ARG A 29 8.20 8.68 6.55
C ARG A 29 8.34 9.96 5.72
N ALA A 30 7.27 10.38 5.03
CA ALA A 30 7.26 11.65 4.31
C ALA A 30 7.24 12.87 5.24
N ARG A 31 6.75 12.71 6.48
CA ARG A 31 6.76 13.75 7.52
C ARG A 31 8.06 13.80 8.31
N ASP A 32 8.67 12.64 8.53
CA ASP A 32 9.91 12.49 9.29
C ASP A 32 10.84 11.48 8.61
N GLU A 33 11.96 11.97 8.08
CA GLU A 33 12.99 11.16 7.44
C GLU A 33 13.76 10.26 8.42
N ASN A 34 13.58 10.42 9.73
CA ASN A 34 14.13 9.51 10.75
C ASN A 34 13.10 8.48 11.24
N TYR A 35 11.85 8.55 10.75
CA TYR A 35 10.82 7.58 11.09
C TYR A 35 11.25 6.15 10.71
N ARG A 36 11.10 5.23 11.66
CA ARG A 36 11.38 3.80 11.49
C ARG A 36 10.10 3.00 11.70
N ALA A 37 9.68 2.30 10.65
CA ALA A 37 8.50 1.46 10.68
C ALA A 37 8.77 0.13 11.39
N LEU A 38 7.71 -0.52 11.88
CA LEU A 38 7.78 -1.90 12.42
C LEU A 38 8.32 -2.91 11.40
N CYS A 39 8.11 -2.67 10.11
CA CYS A 39 8.61 -3.53 9.03
C CYS A 39 10.03 -3.18 8.55
N ASP A 40 10.71 -2.22 9.19
CA ASP A 40 12.13 -1.92 8.95
C ASP A 40 13.03 -2.82 9.82
N VAL A 41 13.28 -4.04 9.32
CA VAL A 41 14.04 -5.10 10.00
C VAL A 41 15.53 -5.02 9.64
N GLY A 42 16.23 -4.09 10.29
CA GLY A 42 17.67 -3.91 10.11
C GLY A 42 18.03 -2.93 8.99
N THR A 43 19.30 -2.92 8.58
CA THR A 43 19.83 -1.94 7.62
C THR A 43 19.55 -2.30 6.17
N ALA A 44 19.44 -3.59 5.85
CA ALA A 44 19.17 -4.08 4.50
C ALA A 44 17.66 -4.10 4.16
N ILE A 45 16.80 -4.39 5.15
CA ILE A 45 15.36 -4.57 4.95
C ILE A 45 14.63 -3.32 5.48
N SER A 46 14.24 -2.43 4.56
CA SER A 46 13.44 -1.26 4.90
C SER A 46 12.22 -1.12 4.00
N CYS A 47 11.04 -1.35 4.58
CA CYS A 47 9.76 -1.08 3.93
C CYS A 47 9.54 0.42 3.75
N SER A 48 9.99 1.26 4.69
CA SER A 48 9.89 2.73 4.59
C SER A 48 10.60 3.25 3.34
N ARG A 49 11.79 2.72 3.04
CA ARG A 49 12.54 3.04 1.81
C ARG A 49 11.81 2.53 0.56
N VAL A 50 11.25 1.33 0.60
CA VAL A 50 10.50 0.75 -0.53
C VAL A 50 9.24 1.56 -0.85
N PHE A 51 8.40 1.87 0.15
CA PHE A 51 7.14 2.60 -0.06
C PHE A 51 7.33 4.06 -0.50
N SER A 52 8.46 4.66 -0.11
CA SER A 52 8.84 6.03 -0.49
C SER A 52 9.53 6.09 -1.86
N SER A 53 9.93 4.95 -2.43
CA SER A 53 10.53 4.90 -3.76
C SER A 53 9.52 5.27 -4.86
N ARG A 54 10.04 5.61 -6.06
CA ARG A 54 9.20 5.86 -7.25
C ARG A 54 8.25 4.70 -7.56
N TRP A 55 8.69 3.46 -7.31
CA TRP A 55 7.90 2.26 -7.56
C TRP A 55 6.74 2.09 -6.57
N GLY A 56 6.77 2.78 -5.44
CA GLY A 56 5.70 2.78 -4.44
C GLY A 56 4.53 3.74 -4.77
N ARG A 57 4.61 4.49 -5.88
CA ARG A 57 3.53 5.34 -6.40
C ARG A 57 3.28 4.97 -7.86
N GLY A 58 2.03 4.73 -8.21
CA GLY A 58 1.63 4.40 -9.59
C GLY A 58 2.39 3.21 -10.17
N PHE A 59 2.88 2.30 -9.32
CA PHE A 59 3.79 1.20 -9.67
C PHE A 59 5.08 1.65 -10.39
N GLY A 60 5.44 2.94 -10.35
CA GLY A 60 6.50 3.54 -11.16
C GLY A 60 6.23 3.55 -12.67
N LEU A 61 5.00 3.23 -13.10
CA LEU A 61 4.60 3.10 -14.50
C LEU A 61 3.53 4.12 -14.89
N VAL A 62 2.59 4.40 -13.98
CA VAL A 62 1.46 5.31 -14.26
C VAL A 62 1.95 6.70 -14.61
N GLU A 63 2.99 7.19 -13.93
CA GLU A 63 3.61 8.49 -14.23
C GLU A 63 4.08 8.58 -15.69
N HIS A 64 4.63 7.50 -16.25
CA HIS A 64 5.17 7.49 -17.61
C HIS A 64 4.07 7.38 -18.68
N MET A 65 2.92 6.81 -18.34
CA MET A 65 1.82 6.56 -19.27
C MET A 65 0.75 7.67 -19.22
N LEU A 66 0.43 8.15 -18.03
CA LEU A 66 -0.68 9.08 -17.77
C LEU A 66 -0.23 10.44 -17.21
N GLY A 67 1.08 10.60 -16.96
CA GLY A 67 1.65 11.81 -16.37
C GLY A 67 1.69 11.78 -14.84
N ALA A 68 2.58 12.60 -14.27
CA ALA A 68 2.78 12.69 -12.83
C ALA A 68 1.55 13.22 -12.07
N ASP A 69 0.80 14.13 -12.70
CA ASP A 69 -0.39 14.77 -12.15
C ASP A 69 -1.68 13.95 -12.32
N SER A 70 -1.57 12.74 -12.90
CA SER A 70 -2.71 11.86 -13.07
C SER A 70 -3.32 11.50 -11.72
N VAL A 71 -4.66 11.53 -11.63
CA VAL A 71 -5.42 11.06 -10.46
C VAL A 71 -5.12 9.59 -10.16
N LEU A 72 -4.70 8.82 -11.17
CA LEU A 72 -4.30 7.41 -11.03
C LEU A 72 -2.87 7.24 -10.53
N ASN A 73 -2.06 8.30 -10.44
CA ASN A 73 -0.69 8.24 -9.91
C ASN A 73 -0.66 8.22 -8.37
N GLN A 74 -1.41 7.29 -7.78
CA GLN A 74 -1.59 7.13 -6.33
C GLN A 74 -0.57 6.19 -5.71
N SER A 75 -0.47 6.19 -4.37
CA SER A 75 0.33 5.17 -3.66
C SER A 75 -0.17 3.76 -3.96
N ASN A 76 0.74 2.79 -4.15
CA ASN A 76 0.35 1.40 -4.43
C ASN A 76 -0.57 0.80 -3.36
N SER A 77 -0.39 1.23 -2.11
CA SER A 77 -1.25 0.85 -0.99
C SER A 77 -2.72 1.26 -1.15
N ILE A 78 -3.03 2.35 -1.88
CA ILE A 78 -4.41 2.76 -2.17
C ILE A 78 -5.08 1.74 -3.10
N PHE A 79 -4.36 1.29 -4.14
CA PHE A 79 -4.83 0.20 -4.99
C PHE A 79 -5.02 -1.10 -4.22
N GLY A 80 -4.11 -1.40 -3.27
CA GLY A 80 -4.26 -2.53 -2.35
C GLY A 80 -5.53 -2.45 -1.51
N CYS A 81 -5.80 -1.30 -0.89
CA CYS A 81 -7.05 -1.09 -0.13
C CYS A 81 -8.29 -1.31 -1.00
N LEU A 82 -8.33 -0.71 -2.19
CA LEU A 82 -9.44 -0.89 -3.13
C LEU A 82 -9.61 -2.36 -3.52
N PHE A 83 -8.52 -3.05 -3.86
CA PHE A 83 -8.53 -4.46 -4.24
C PHE A 83 -9.11 -5.34 -3.13
N TYR A 84 -8.60 -5.23 -1.89
CA TYR A 84 -9.06 -6.07 -0.79
C TYR A 84 -10.48 -5.73 -0.32
N THR A 85 -10.90 -4.47 -0.42
CA THR A 85 -12.30 -4.09 -0.16
C THR A 85 -13.24 -4.67 -1.21
N LEU A 86 -12.93 -4.53 -2.50
CA LEU A 86 -13.74 -5.12 -3.58
C LEU A 86 -13.75 -6.65 -3.49
N GLN A 87 -12.60 -7.27 -3.21
CA GLN A 87 -12.49 -8.70 -2.94
C GLN A 87 -13.20 -9.15 -1.67
N LEU A 88 -13.65 -8.27 -0.78
CA LEU A 88 -14.50 -8.68 0.34
C LEU A 88 -16.00 -8.58 -0.01
N LEU A 89 -16.34 -7.63 -0.89
CA LEU A 89 -17.72 -7.30 -1.26
C LEU A 89 -18.28 -8.16 -2.41
N LEU A 90 -17.44 -8.58 -3.36
CA LEU A 90 -17.84 -9.40 -4.52
C LEU A 90 -18.20 -10.84 -4.14
#